data_AF-A0AAV9CE35-F1
#
_entry.id   AF-A0AAV9CE35-F1
#
_cell.length_a   1.000
_cell.length_b   1.000
_cell.length_c   1.000
_cell.angle_alpha   90.00
_cell.angle_beta   90.00
_cell.angle_gamma   90.00
#
_symmetry.space_group_name_H-M   'P 1'
#
loop_
_entity.id
_entity.type
_entity.pdbx_description
1 polymer ?
#
loop_
_entity_poly.entity_id
_entity_poly.type
_entity_poly.pdbx_seq_one_letter_code
_entity_poly.pdbx_strand_id
1 'polypeptide(L)'
;MALLASHLREVTIIDLSDCSKLTELTLICLVKCCPLLEELRMKCTDLGRGRPLGSTSMKNRSKIRTLDLSENMHFNDKTLIQISFICPELRTVDLSCSERLTNVGIACLGLNCPYIRTLDVSGCRGVTNLGDEGFDELETLWAYESRIGDDGLLMALPRCRYSLRVVGLGETKVTRYGVTKVIEGCSRLRGICVSGAELHKLLLHKGLYKKGIYKKRSLVGSQSKTTLSRKSAGSLISLYSVLEILALKLL
;
A
#
# COMPACT_ATOMS: atom_id res chain seq x y z
N MET A 1 -9.86 25.04 -4.52
CA MET A 1 -8.50 24.55 -4.17
C MET A 1 -7.41 25.59 -4.34
N ALA A 2 -7.12 26.13 -5.53
CA ALA A 2 -5.99 27.06 -5.73
C ALA A 2 -5.91 28.23 -4.72
N LEU A 3 -7.03 28.94 -4.49
CA LEU A 3 -7.14 30.02 -3.50
C LEU A 3 -6.98 29.57 -2.04
N LEU A 4 -7.27 28.32 -1.71
CA LEU A 4 -7.01 27.78 -0.37
C LEU A 4 -5.53 27.42 -0.24
N ALA A 5 -5.01 26.63 -1.19
CA ALA A 5 -3.63 26.17 -1.21
C ALA A 5 -2.61 27.33 -1.14
N SER A 6 -2.88 28.48 -1.76
CA SER A 6 -2.00 29.66 -1.70
C SER A 6 -1.79 30.26 -0.30
N HIS A 7 -2.70 29.98 0.64
CA HIS A 7 -2.65 30.44 2.03
C HIS A 7 -2.08 29.37 3.00
N LEU A 8 -1.92 28.11 2.56
CA LEU A 8 -1.51 26.98 3.41
C LEU A 8 0.01 26.74 3.37
N ARG A 9 0.81 27.80 3.51
CA ARG A 9 2.28 27.74 3.33
C ARG A 9 3.03 26.94 4.39
N GLU A 10 2.46 26.84 5.60
CA GLU A 10 3.06 26.16 6.75
C GLU A 10 2.46 24.78 7.02
N VAL A 11 1.51 24.33 6.19
CA VAL A 11 0.79 23.07 6.44
C VAL A 11 1.64 21.87 6.05
N THR A 12 1.85 20.98 7.02
CA THR A 12 2.60 19.73 6.89
C THR A 12 1.73 18.50 6.62
N ILE A 13 0.44 18.55 6.97
CA ILE A 13 -0.52 17.44 6.82
C ILE A 13 -1.81 17.98 6.18
N ILE A 14 -2.24 17.38 5.07
CA ILE A 14 -3.52 17.68 4.42
C ILE A 14 -4.29 16.37 4.21
N ASP A 15 -5.51 16.33 4.72
CA ASP A 15 -6.47 15.27 4.47
C ASP A 15 -7.62 15.80 3.62
N LEU A 16 -7.86 15.15 2.49
CA LEU A 16 -8.90 15.45 1.50
C LEU A 16 -9.62 14.17 1.07
N SER A 17 -9.68 13.18 1.98
CA SER A 17 -10.38 11.92 1.77
C SER A 17 -11.88 12.14 1.51
N ASP A 18 -12.50 11.19 0.80
CA ASP A 18 -13.93 11.15 0.43
C ASP A 18 -14.42 12.34 -0.44
N CYS A 19 -13.50 13.21 -0.87
CA CYS A 19 -13.78 14.38 -1.69
C CYS A 19 -13.81 14.01 -3.19
N SER A 20 -14.88 13.33 -3.61
CA SER A 20 -15.10 12.79 -4.97
C SER A 20 -15.04 13.77 -6.16
N LYS A 21 -14.84 15.08 -5.92
CA LYS A 21 -14.61 16.09 -6.98
C LYS A 21 -13.13 16.43 -7.20
N LEU A 22 -12.23 15.85 -6.41
CA LEU A 22 -10.79 16.13 -6.49
C LEU A 22 -10.11 15.16 -7.46
N THR A 23 -9.28 15.73 -8.35
CA THR A 23 -8.47 14.99 -9.34
C THR A 23 -6.99 15.28 -9.14
N GLU A 24 -6.13 14.71 -9.98
CA GLU A 24 -4.67 14.93 -10.01
C GLU A 24 -4.24 16.41 -10.10
N LEU A 25 -5.11 17.29 -10.62
CA LEU A 25 -4.89 18.74 -10.60
C LEU A 25 -4.81 19.31 -9.17
N THR A 26 -5.51 18.69 -8.22
CA THR A 26 -5.47 19.08 -6.80
C THR A 26 -4.12 18.76 -6.20
N LEU A 27 -3.60 17.55 -6.42
CA LEU A 27 -2.28 17.12 -5.95
C LEU A 27 -1.18 18.06 -6.47
N ILE A 28 -1.19 18.41 -7.76
CA ILE A 28 -0.24 19.38 -8.33
C ILE A 28 -0.38 20.74 -7.65
N CYS A 29 -1.61 21.22 -7.44
CA CYS A 29 -1.84 22.52 -6.82
C CYS A 29 -1.30 22.55 -5.39
N LEU A 30 -1.48 21.47 -4.62
CA LEU A 30 -0.97 21.36 -3.26
C LEU A 30 0.57 21.32 -3.26
N VAL A 31 1.19 20.48 -4.07
CA VAL A 31 2.67 20.41 -4.18
C VAL A 31 3.29 21.74 -4.64
N LYS A 32 2.59 22.52 -5.47
CA LYS A 32 3.06 23.86 -5.90
C LYS A 32 2.90 24.95 -4.83
N CYS A 33 1.88 24.87 -3.99
CA CYS A 33 1.55 25.95 -3.04
C CYS A 33 1.95 25.67 -1.58
N CYS A 34 2.14 24.39 -1.21
CA CYS A 34 2.41 23.92 0.15
C CYS A 34 3.81 23.27 0.21
N PRO A 35 4.91 24.05 0.24
CA PRO A 35 6.29 23.53 0.11
C PRO A 35 6.78 22.74 1.34
N LEU A 36 6.03 22.77 2.44
CA LEU A 36 6.30 22.03 3.68
C LEU A 36 5.38 20.81 3.87
N LEU A 37 4.55 20.48 2.87
CA LEU A 37 3.63 19.34 2.93
C LEU A 37 4.42 18.02 3.00
N GLU A 38 4.27 17.29 4.11
CA GLU A 38 4.90 15.99 4.36
C GLU A 38 3.90 14.84 4.25
N GLU A 39 2.62 15.08 4.51
CA GLU A 39 1.56 14.07 4.46
C GLU A 39 0.35 14.55 3.66
N LEU A 40 -0.10 13.73 2.71
CA LEU A 40 -1.28 13.98 1.89
C LEU A 40 -2.18 12.75 1.86
N ARG A 41 -3.44 12.88 2.26
CA ARG A 41 -4.48 11.87 2.01
C ARG A 41 -5.47 12.36 0.96
N MET A 42 -5.72 11.52 -0.04
CA MET A 42 -6.72 11.69 -1.09
C MET A 42 -7.41 10.34 -1.34
N LYS A 43 -7.81 9.67 -0.25
CA LYS A 43 -8.59 8.43 -0.31
C LYS A 43 -9.97 8.69 -0.95
N CYS A 44 -10.47 7.74 -1.75
CA CYS A 44 -11.81 7.77 -2.34
C CYS A 44 -12.14 9.11 -3.07
N THR A 45 -11.27 9.52 -3.99
CA THR A 45 -11.43 10.69 -4.86
C THR A 45 -11.53 10.31 -6.35
N ASP A 46 -11.59 11.29 -7.25
CA ASP A 46 -11.71 11.10 -8.71
C ASP A 46 -10.32 11.03 -9.41
N LEU A 47 -9.26 10.65 -8.67
CA LEU A 47 -7.90 10.53 -9.18
C LEU A 47 -7.80 9.55 -10.36
N GLY A 48 -7.17 10.00 -11.45
CA GLY A 48 -7.02 9.21 -12.68
C GLY A 48 -8.24 9.25 -13.61
N ARG A 49 -9.32 9.97 -13.23
CA ARG A 49 -10.47 10.25 -14.09
C ARG A 49 -10.29 11.53 -14.92
N GLY A 50 -9.46 12.46 -14.46
CA GLY A 50 -9.21 13.72 -15.15
C GLY A 50 -8.29 13.57 -16.38
N ARG A 51 -7.83 14.70 -16.93
CA ARG A 51 -6.97 14.66 -18.12
C ARG A 51 -5.54 14.28 -17.72
N PRO A 52 -4.88 13.37 -18.47
CA PRO A 52 -3.49 13.03 -18.21
C PRO A 52 -2.65 14.29 -18.22
N LEU A 53 -1.82 14.44 -17.20
CA LEU A 53 -0.99 15.63 -17.05
C LEU A 53 -0.11 15.79 -18.28
N GLY A 54 -0.16 16.97 -18.91
CA GLY A 54 0.78 17.33 -19.96
C GLY A 54 2.21 17.29 -19.44
N SER A 55 3.19 17.45 -20.34
CA SER A 55 4.64 17.46 -20.04
C SER A 55 5.11 18.68 -19.23
N THR A 56 4.40 19.04 -18.15
CA THR A 56 4.71 20.16 -17.29
C THR A 56 6.01 19.89 -16.53
N SER A 57 7.07 20.60 -16.94
CA SER A 57 8.44 20.52 -16.43
C SER A 57 8.52 20.21 -14.93
N MET A 58 8.97 19.00 -14.59
CA MET A 58 9.02 18.43 -13.25
C MET A 58 10.18 19.00 -12.40
N LYS A 59 10.18 20.32 -12.19
CA LYS A 59 11.19 21.01 -11.36
C LYS A 59 10.81 21.11 -9.88
N ASN A 60 9.52 20.97 -9.53
CA ASN A 60 9.06 20.97 -8.15
C ASN A 60 9.03 19.55 -7.61
N ARG A 61 10.12 19.13 -6.95
CA ARG A 61 10.15 17.90 -6.14
C ARG A 61 9.46 18.17 -4.80
N SER A 62 8.41 17.41 -4.51
CA SER A 62 7.68 17.47 -3.27
C SER A 62 8.48 16.89 -2.09
N LYS A 63 8.21 17.40 -0.88
CA LYS A 63 8.70 16.84 0.39
C LYS A 63 7.73 15.84 1.02
N ILE A 64 6.64 15.48 0.33
CA ILE A 64 5.68 14.48 0.81
C ILE A 64 6.39 13.14 1.04
N ARG A 65 6.26 12.64 2.27
CA ARG A 65 6.76 11.36 2.76
C ARG A 65 5.64 10.33 2.94
N THR A 66 4.45 10.79 3.33
CA THR A 66 3.26 9.94 3.53
C THR A 66 2.20 10.29 2.50
N LEU A 67 1.73 9.30 1.74
CA LEU A 67 0.73 9.48 0.70
C LEU A 67 -0.31 8.36 0.74
N ASP A 68 -1.57 8.72 0.96
CA ASP A 68 -2.71 7.80 0.92
C ASP A 68 -3.57 8.11 -0.30
N LEU A 69 -3.60 7.16 -1.25
CA LEU A 69 -4.42 7.16 -2.45
C LEU A 69 -5.35 5.94 -2.49
N SER A 70 -5.68 5.37 -1.32
CA SER A 70 -6.54 4.19 -1.23
C SER A 70 -7.95 4.42 -1.81
N GLU A 71 -8.60 3.33 -2.22
CA GLU A 71 -10.00 3.28 -2.70
C GLU A 71 -10.32 4.22 -3.90
N ASN A 72 -9.32 4.67 -4.68
CA ASN A 72 -9.53 5.49 -5.87
C ASN A 72 -9.84 4.63 -7.12
N MET A 73 -11.13 4.47 -7.45
CA MET A 73 -11.67 3.59 -8.51
C MET A 73 -11.15 3.84 -9.95
N HIS A 74 -10.53 4.99 -10.20
CA HIS A 74 -9.99 5.38 -11.50
C HIS A 74 -8.46 5.47 -11.52
N PHE A 75 -7.81 5.27 -10.37
CA PHE A 75 -6.36 5.33 -10.22
C PHE A 75 -5.67 4.20 -10.98
N ASN A 76 -4.61 4.54 -11.69
CA ASN A 76 -3.94 3.65 -12.65
C ASN A 76 -2.47 4.02 -12.82
N ASP A 77 -1.71 3.15 -13.49
CA ASP A 77 -0.25 3.26 -13.64
C ASP A 77 0.21 4.63 -14.14
N LYS A 78 -0.50 5.27 -15.08
CA LYS A 78 -0.11 6.58 -15.62
C LYS A 78 -0.13 7.66 -14.54
N THR A 79 -1.17 7.65 -13.69
CA THR A 79 -1.29 8.59 -12.58
C THR A 79 -0.24 8.30 -11.51
N LEU A 80 0.02 7.03 -11.19
CA LEU A 80 1.04 6.64 -10.22
C LEU A 80 2.46 7.02 -10.67
N ILE A 81 2.81 6.77 -11.93
CA ILE A 81 4.09 7.18 -12.53
C ILE A 81 4.27 8.70 -12.44
N GLN A 82 3.23 9.47 -12.77
CA GLN A 82 3.29 10.93 -12.68
C GLN A 82 3.50 11.40 -11.23
N ILE A 83 2.83 10.77 -10.26
CA ILE A 83 2.99 11.07 -8.83
C ILE A 83 4.38 10.70 -8.33
N SER A 84 4.96 9.57 -8.74
CA SER A 84 6.28 9.15 -8.26
C SER A 84 7.40 10.11 -8.69
N PHE A 85 7.30 10.70 -9.88
CA PHE A 85 8.21 11.78 -10.30
C PHE A 85 8.01 13.10 -9.53
N ILE A 86 6.79 13.40 -9.07
CA ILE A 86 6.48 14.62 -8.30
C ILE A 86 6.92 14.46 -6.84
N CYS A 87 6.82 13.25 -6.28
CA CYS A 87 7.08 12.94 -4.88
C CYS A 87 8.21 11.89 -4.71
N PRO A 88 9.48 12.23 -5.00
CA PRO A 88 10.60 11.28 -4.86
C PRO A 88 10.96 10.95 -3.40
N GLU A 89 10.52 11.77 -2.43
CA GLU A 89 10.79 11.61 -0.98
C GLU A 89 9.80 10.67 -0.26
N LEU A 90 8.96 9.93 -1.00
CA LEU A 90 7.95 9.04 -0.42
C LEU A 90 8.58 7.93 0.43
N ARG A 91 7.96 7.68 1.59
CA ARG A 91 8.35 6.68 2.60
C ARG A 91 7.20 5.73 2.95
N THR A 92 5.97 6.26 2.97
CA THR A 92 4.75 5.52 3.24
C THR A 92 3.76 5.78 2.12
N VAL A 93 3.35 4.74 1.40
CA VAL A 93 2.40 4.84 0.29
C VAL A 93 1.30 3.80 0.46
N ASP A 94 0.05 4.27 0.57
CA ASP A 94 -1.14 3.42 0.51
C ASP A 94 -1.80 3.57 -0.87
N LEU A 95 -1.87 2.47 -1.61
CA LEU A 95 -2.51 2.36 -2.92
C LEU A 95 -3.67 1.37 -2.90
N SER A 96 -4.11 0.93 -1.72
CA SER A 96 -5.05 -0.18 -1.55
C SER A 96 -6.38 0.04 -2.30
N CYS A 97 -7.00 -1.06 -2.74
CA CYS A 97 -8.21 -1.10 -3.55
C CYS A 97 -8.12 -0.37 -4.91
N SER A 98 -6.92 -0.04 -5.42
CA SER A 98 -6.72 0.53 -6.75
C SER A 98 -6.70 -0.56 -7.84
N GLU A 99 -7.88 -1.05 -8.24
CA GLU A 99 -8.02 -2.22 -9.12
C GLU A 99 -7.34 -2.11 -10.50
N ARG A 100 -7.06 -0.90 -11.00
CA ARG A 100 -6.44 -0.65 -12.32
C ARG A 100 -4.92 -0.45 -12.27
N LEU A 101 -4.29 -0.63 -11.11
CA LEU A 101 -2.83 -0.68 -11.01
C LEU A 101 -2.28 -2.03 -11.47
N THR A 102 -1.13 -1.99 -12.12
CA THR A 102 -0.36 -3.17 -12.52
C THR A 102 1.08 -3.08 -12.03
N ASN A 103 1.87 -4.12 -12.29
CA ASN A 103 3.31 -4.15 -12.00
C ASN A 103 4.06 -2.95 -12.61
N VAL A 104 3.59 -2.39 -13.74
CA VAL A 104 4.24 -1.23 -14.40
C VAL A 104 4.22 -0.01 -13.50
N GLY A 105 3.07 0.32 -12.89
CA GLY A 105 2.97 1.44 -11.95
C GLY A 105 3.81 1.23 -10.69
N ILE A 106 3.83 0.01 -10.16
CA ILE A 106 4.56 -0.35 -8.95
C ILE A 106 6.08 -0.32 -9.18
N ALA A 107 6.59 -0.89 -10.28
CA ALA A 107 8.02 -0.86 -10.60
C ALA A 107 8.52 0.59 -10.81
N CYS A 108 7.78 1.41 -11.54
CA CYS A 108 8.12 2.84 -11.69
C CYS A 108 8.02 3.63 -10.38
N LEU A 109 7.14 3.24 -9.45
CA LEU A 109 7.12 3.82 -8.10
C LEU A 109 8.41 3.47 -7.34
N GLY A 110 8.82 2.20 -7.33
CA GLY A 110 10.05 1.75 -6.67
C GLY A 110 11.32 2.41 -7.21
N LEU A 111 11.38 2.63 -8.53
CA LEU A 111 12.48 3.32 -9.21
C LEU A 111 12.56 4.82 -8.89
N ASN A 112 11.43 5.51 -8.87
CA ASN A 112 11.41 6.97 -8.69
C ASN A 112 11.42 7.40 -7.21
N CYS A 113 11.03 6.51 -6.29
CA CYS A 113 10.89 6.78 -4.86
C CYS A 113 11.74 5.78 -4.03
N PRO A 114 13.08 5.94 -3.99
CA PRO A 114 13.99 4.95 -3.38
C PRO A 114 13.85 4.81 -1.86
N TYR A 115 13.22 5.78 -1.19
CA TYR A 115 13.07 5.83 0.27
C TYR A 115 11.78 5.16 0.79
N ILE A 116 11.03 4.44 -0.05
CA ILE A 116 9.80 3.77 0.37
C ILE A 116 10.12 2.65 1.38
N ARG A 117 9.53 2.79 2.57
CA ARG A 117 9.62 1.85 3.70
C ARG A 117 8.32 1.11 3.97
N THR A 118 7.18 1.71 3.63
CA THR A 118 5.86 1.10 3.78
C THR A 118 5.09 1.22 2.47
N LEU A 119 4.65 0.10 1.92
CA LEU A 119 3.82 0.02 0.73
C LEU A 119 2.59 -0.85 1.01
N ASP A 120 1.39 -0.31 0.77
CA ASP A 120 0.16 -1.07 0.70
C ASP A 120 -0.36 -1.17 -0.73
N VAL A 121 -0.49 -2.40 -1.24
CA VAL A 121 -1.09 -2.76 -2.53
C VAL A 121 -2.22 -3.79 -2.35
N SER A 122 -2.85 -3.79 -1.17
CA SER A 122 -3.96 -4.68 -0.86
C SER A 122 -5.16 -4.41 -1.77
N GLY A 123 -5.83 -5.44 -2.28
CA GLY A 123 -6.92 -5.31 -3.25
C GLY A 123 -6.49 -4.89 -4.67
N CYS A 124 -5.21 -4.61 -4.92
CA CYS A 124 -4.69 -4.27 -6.26
C CYS A 124 -4.58 -5.53 -7.13
N ARG A 125 -5.71 -5.97 -7.68
CA ARG A 125 -5.85 -7.25 -8.42
C ARG A 125 -5.07 -7.34 -9.75
N GLY A 126 -4.56 -6.22 -10.26
CA GLY A 126 -3.64 -6.18 -11.40
C GLY A 126 -2.15 -6.32 -11.02
N VAL A 127 -1.81 -6.24 -9.72
CA VAL A 127 -0.45 -6.38 -9.20
C VAL A 127 -0.15 -7.85 -8.88
N THR A 128 0.91 -8.38 -9.48
CA THR A 128 1.41 -9.75 -9.31
C THR A 128 2.89 -9.82 -8.87
N ASN A 129 3.64 -8.72 -8.97
CA ASN A 129 4.98 -8.55 -8.42
C ASN A 129 5.25 -7.06 -8.14
N LEU A 130 6.42 -6.74 -7.57
CA LEU A 130 6.83 -5.35 -7.30
C LEU A 130 7.84 -4.80 -8.33
N GLY A 131 8.14 -5.57 -9.39
CA GLY A 131 9.34 -5.38 -10.22
C GLY A 131 10.61 -5.95 -9.59
N ASP A 132 11.71 -5.84 -10.34
CA ASP A 132 13.06 -6.29 -10.02
C ASP A 132 14.02 -5.13 -9.63
N GLU A 133 13.53 -3.89 -9.63
CA GLU A 133 14.28 -2.68 -9.29
C GLU A 133 13.56 -1.80 -8.26
N GLY A 134 14.33 -1.11 -7.42
CA GLY A 134 13.81 -0.26 -6.33
C GLY A 134 13.41 -1.02 -5.06
N PHE A 135 12.73 -0.30 -4.16
CA PHE A 135 12.23 -0.81 -2.87
C PHE A 135 13.33 -1.37 -1.92
N ASP A 136 14.58 -0.93 -2.05
CA ASP A 136 15.69 -1.40 -1.20
C ASP A 136 15.48 -1.08 0.30
N GLU A 137 14.85 0.05 0.62
CA GLU A 137 14.48 0.42 2.01
C GLU A 137 13.16 -0.20 2.52
N LEU A 138 12.47 -1.05 1.74
CA LEU A 138 11.12 -1.52 2.08
C LEU A 138 11.09 -2.38 3.36
N GLU A 139 10.58 -1.79 4.44
CA GLU A 139 10.41 -2.43 5.76
C GLU A 139 9.07 -3.16 5.89
N THR A 140 8.00 -2.66 5.27
CA THR A 140 6.63 -3.15 5.43
C THR A 140 5.92 -3.26 4.07
N LEU A 141 5.44 -4.47 3.76
CA LEU A 141 4.63 -4.75 2.57
C LEU A 141 3.26 -5.31 2.99
N TRP A 142 2.19 -4.63 2.59
CA TRP A 142 0.83 -5.13 2.67
C TRP A 142 0.32 -5.43 1.27
N ALA A 143 -0.16 -6.65 1.05
CA ALA A 143 -0.59 -7.13 -0.25
C ALA A 143 -1.82 -8.05 -0.14
N TYR A 144 -2.70 -7.80 0.83
CA TYR A 144 -3.89 -8.63 1.06
C TYR A 144 -4.81 -8.61 -0.18
N GLU A 145 -5.42 -9.74 -0.57
CA GLU A 145 -6.29 -9.83 -1.76
C GLU A 145 -5.64 -9.40 -3.11
N SER A 146 -4.32 -9.17 -3.13
CA SER A 146 -3.55 -8.93 -4.36
C SER A 146 -3.32 -10.25 -5.10
N ARG A 147 -2.82 -10.16 -6.35
CA ARG A 147 -2.44 -11.36 -7.11
C ARG A 147 -0.95 -11.69 -7.05
N ILE A 148 -0.23 -11.15 -6.06
CA ILE A 148 1.17 -11.49 -5.82
C ILE A 148 1.30 -13.00 -5.56
N GLY A 149 2.27 -13.62 -6.22
CA GLY A 149 2.60 -15.04 -6.07
C GLY A 149 4.06 -15.26 -5.68
N ASP A 150 4.47 -16.53 -5.58
CA ASP A 150 5.82 -16.91 -5.16
C ASP A 150 6.91 -16.24 -6.00
N ASP A 151 6.79 -16.26 -7.33
CA ASP A 151 7.76 -15.64 -8.24
C ASP A 151 7.84 -14.12 -8.05
N GLY A 152 6.71 -13.47 -7.75
CA GLY A 152 6.65 -12.04 -7.51
C GLY A 152 7.32 -11.62 -6.20
N LEU A 153 7.25 -12.46 -5.16
CA LEU A 153 8.04 -12.29 -3.94
C LEU A 153 9.53 -12.58 -4.20
N LEU A 154 9.85 -13.65 -4.92
CA LEU A 154 11.23 -14.03 -5.22
C LEU A 154 11.96 -12.99 -6.08
N MET A 155 11.24 -12.26 -6.92
CA MET A 155 11.76 -11.12 -7.70
C MET A 155 12.12 -9.92 -6.81
N ALA A 156 11.27 -9.58 -5.82
CA ALA A 156 11.49 -8.45 -4.92
C ALA A 156 12.48 -8.74 -3.78
N LEU A 157 12.52 -9.99 -3.29
CA LEU A 157 13.31 -10.39 -2.12
C LEU A 157 14.82 -10.02 -2.19
N PRO A 158 15.54 -10.17 -3.32
CA PRO A 158 16.94 -9.75 -3.42
C PRO A 158 17.20 -8.28 -3.04
N ARG A 159 16.24 -7.38 -3.26
CA ARG A 159 16.31 -5.96 -2.90
C ARG A 159 16.01 -5.74 -1.41
N CYS A 160 14.82 -6.14 -0.98
CA CYS A 160 14.33 -5.79 0.36
C CYS A 160 14.70 -6.79 1.48
N ARG A 161 15.38 -7.90 1.22
CA ARG A 161 15.66 -8.93 2.26
C ARG A 161 16.41 -8.43 3.50
N TYR A 162 17.17 -7.34 3.41
CA TYR A 162 17.91 -6.76 4.54
C TYR A 162 17.19 -5.59 5.23
N SER A 163 16.03 -5.17 4.71
CA SER A 163 15.18 -4.09 5.23
C SER A 163 13.83 -4.62 5.72
N LEU A 164 13.27 -5.62 5.05
CA LEU A 164 11.92 -6.15 5.27
C LEU A 164 11.72 -6.73 6.67
N ARG A 165 10.74 -6.16 7.38
CA ARG A 165 10.35 -6.45 8.75
C ARG A 165 8.93 -7.01 8.85
N VAL A 166 7.98 -6.49 8.06
CA VAL A 166 6.57 -6.85 8.15
C VAL A 166 6.00 -7.16 6.77
N VAL A 167 5.30 -8.30 6.64
CA VAL A 167 4.78 -8.78 5.35
C VAL A 167 3.37 -9.37 5.52
N GLY A 168 2.36 -8.79 4.87
CA GLY A 168 0.99 -9.31 4.86
C GLY A 168 0.56 -9.84 3.49
N LEU A 169 0.23 -11.14 3.42
CA LEU A 169 -0.03 -11.90 2.19
C LEU A 169 -1.34 -12.71 2.28
N GLY A 170 -2.32 -12.23 3.06
CA GLY A 170 -3.63 -12.89 3.12
C GLY A 170 -4.35 -12.84 1.76
N GLU A 171 -4.98 -13.93 1.36
CA GLU A 171 -5.79 -14.04 0.13
C GLU A 171 -5.01 -13.72 -1.16
N THR A 172 -3.71 -14.01 -1.15
CA THR A 172 -2.80 -13.89 -2.30
C THR A 172 -2.61 -15.22 -3.06
N LYS A 173 -1.80 -15.21 -4.13
CA LYS A 173 -1.34 -16.44 -4.82
C LYS A 173 -0.07 -17.04 -4.22
N VAL A 174 0.40 -16.55 -3.07
CA VAL A 174 1.62 -17.03 -2.42
C VAL A 174 1.38 -18.39 -1.78
N THR A 175 2.27 -19.34 -2.03
CA THR A 175 2.21 -20.70 -1.50
C THR A 175 3.13 -20.88 -0.28
N ARG A 176 3.17 -22.11 0.24
CA ARG A 176 4.13 -22.52 1.28
C ARG A 176 5.58 -22.22 0.87
N TYR A 177 5.90 -22.31 -0.42
CA TYR A 177 7.25 -22.10 -0.95
C TYR A 177 7.67 -20.63 -0.85
N GLY A 178 6.89 -19.69 -1.39
CA GLY A 178 7.16 -18.25 -1.26
C GLY A 178 7.26 -17.78 0.18
N VAL A 179 6.31 -18.18 1.05
CA VAL A 179 6.37 -17.88 2.49
C VAL A 179 7.66 -18.39 3.14
N THR A 180 8.09 -19.62 2.81
CA THR A 180 9.34 -20.18 3.34
C THR A 180 10.55 -19.38 2.87
N LYS A 181 10.57 -18.94 1.60
CA LYS A 181 11.64 -18.12 1.02
C LYS A 181 11.73 -16.72 1.63
N VAL A 182 10.60 -16.09 1.99
CA VAL A 182 10.59 -14.84 2.78
C VAL A 182 11.23 -15.07 4.15
N ILE A 183 10.83 -16.11 4.87
CA ILE A 183 11.33 -16.42 6.24
C ILE A 183 12.83 -16.74 6.24
N GLU A 184 13.31 -17.47 5.23
CA GLU A 184 14.73 -17.86 5.12
C GLU A 184 15.59 -16.75 4.48
N GLY A 185 14.98 -15.88 3.68
CA GLY A 185 15.65 -14.75 3.03
C GLY A 185 15.83 -13.52 3.91
N CYS A 186 14.80 -13.16 4.68
CA CYS A 186 14.70 -11.90 5.43
C CYS A 186 15.17 -12.01 6.89
N SER A 187 16.42 -11.59 7.16
CA SER A 187 17.01 -11.68 8.50
C SER A 187 16.40 -10.73 9.54
N ARG A 188 15.71 -9.67 9.11
CA ARG A 188 15.06 -8.67 9.98
C ARG A 188 13.55 -8.85 10.12
N LEU A 189 12.99 -9.94 9.60
CA LEU A 189 11.55 -10.22 9.64
C LEU A 189 11.04 -10.32 11.09
N ARG A 190 10.16 -9.38 11.48
CA ARG A 190 9.51 -9.28 12.79
C ARG A 190 8.02 -9.60 12.76
N GLY A 191 7.39 -9.58 11.58
CA GLY A 191 5.97 -9.85 11.42
C GLY A 191 5.70 -10.50 10.06
N ILE A 192 4.95 -11.59 10.05
CA ILE A 192 4.36 -12.12 8.83
C ILE A 192 2.88 -12.42 9.08
N CYS A 193 2.00 -11.98 8.19
CA CYS A 193 0.58 -12.26 8.26
C CYS A 193 0.15 -12.99 6.99
N VAL A 194 -0.44 -14.18 7.14
CA VAL A 194 -0.90 -15.01 6.03
C VAL A 194 -2.25 -15.64 6.37
N SER A 195 -3.03 -15.95 5.35
CA SER A 195 -4.27 -16.72 5.47
C SER A 195 -4.08 -18.13 4.92
N GLY A 196 -4.70 -19.14 5.52
CA GLY A 196 -4.77 -20.49 4.97
C GLY A 196 -4.16 -21.54 5.90
N ALA A 197 -4.91 -22.61 6.15
CA ALA A 197 -4.62 -23.60 7.21
C ALA A 197 -3.21 -24.21 7.14
N GLU A 198 -2.71 -24.51 5.94
CA GLU A 198 -1.38 -25.11 5.76
C GLU A 198 -0.24 -24.12 6.02
N LEU A 199 -0.44 -22.83 5.73
CA LEU A 199 0.52 -21.78 6.09
C LEU A 199 0.54 -21.56 7.61
N HIS A 200 -0.62 -21.61 8.29
CA HIS A 200 -0.66 -21.59 9.76
C HIS A 200 0.17 -22.73 10.38
N LYS A 201 0.11 -23.94 9.83
CA LYS A 201 0.90 -25.11 10.28
C LYS A 201 2.40 -24.94 10.04
N LEU A 202 2.82 -24.45 8.87
CA LEU A 202 4.24 -24.16 8.59
C LEU A 202 4.83 -23.21 9.65
N LEU A 203 4.11 -22.12 9.94
CA LEU A 203 4.60 -21.06 10.83
C LEU A 203 4.62 -21.50 12.30
N LEU A 204 3.75 -22.45 12.69
CA LEU A 204 3.85 -23.16 13.98
C LEU A 204 5.15 -23.96 14.05
N HIS A 205 5.43 -24.80 13.04
CA HIS A 205 6.62 -25.67 13.03
C HIS A 205 7.94 -24.89 12.97
N LYS A 206 7.99 -23.75 12.28
CA LYS A 206 9.16 -22.84 12.27
C LYS A 206 9.31 -22.02 13.58
N GLY A 207 8.43 -22.21 14.56
CA GLY A 207 8.51 -21.59 15.89
C GLY A 207 8.20 -20.09 15.93
N LEU A 208 7.68 -19.51 14.84
CA LEU A 208 7.51 -18.06 14.68
C LEU A 208 6.45 -17.47 15.63
N TYR A 209 5.48 -18.27 16.06
CA TYR A 209 4.55 -17.93 17.14
C TYR A 209 5.27 -17.64 18.46
N LYS A 210 6.23 -18.49 18.86
CA LYS A 210 6.99 -18.32 20.11
C LYS A 210 7.91 -17.08 20.06
N LYS A 211 8.27 -16.64 18.86
CA LYS A 211 9.06 -15.41 18.62
C LYS A 211 8.20 -14.14 18.47
N GLY A 212 6.87 -14.23 18.57
CA GLY A 212 5.96 -13.10 18.32
C GLY A 212 5.85 -12.68 16.86
N ILE A 213 6.56 -13.35 15.93
CA ILE A 213 6.64 -13.00 14.51
C ILE A 213 5.33 -13.32 13.77
N TYR A 214 4.46 -14.14 14.37
CA TYR A 214 3.17 -14.50 13.80
C TYR A 214 2.11 -14.78 14.85
N LYS A 215 0.89 -14.34 14.59
CA LYS A 215 -0.32 -14.61 15.39
C LYS A 215 -1.36 -15.27 14.48
N LYS A 216 -1.97 -16.37 14.95
CA LYS A 216 -3.09 -17.02 14.22
C LYS A 216 -4.30 -16.10 14.25
N ARG A 217 -4.84 -15.76 13.08
CA ARG A 217 -6.19 -15.17 12.98
C ARG A 217 -7.19 -16.21 13.50
N SER A 218 -7.89 -15.90 14.59
CA SER A 218 -8.97 -16.76 15.10
C SER A 218 -10.22 -16.52 14.28
N LEU A 219 -10.60 -17.46 13.42
CA LEU A 219 -11.91 -17.46 12.78
C LEU A 219 -12.97 -17.98 13.76
N VAL A 220 -13.33 -17.16 14.74
CA VAL A 220 -14.41 -17.43 15.70
C VAL A 220 -15.29 -16.18 15.82
N GLY A 221 -16.53 -16.25 15.35
CA GLY A 221 -17.57 -15.29 15.74
C GLY A 221 -18.33 -14.53 14.64
N SER A 222 -18.78 -15.16 13.54
CA SER A 222 -19.85 -14.58 12.69
C SER A 222 -20.68 -15.60 11.90
N GLN A 223 -21.40 -16.47 12.61
CA GLN A 223 -22.68 -17.00 12.11
C GLN A 223 -23.77 -16.87 13.17
N SER A 224 -25.02 -16.71 12.72
CA SER A 224 -26.24 -16.35 13.47
C SER A 224 -26.23 -14.89 14.00
N LYS A 225 -27.16 -13.96 13.73
CA LYS A 225 -28.47 -13.86 13.00
C LYS A 225 -28.75 -12.34 12.78
N THR A 226 -29.63 -11.78 11.93
CA THR A 226 -30.60 -12.28 10.91
C THR A 226 -31.00 -11.16 9.91
N THR A 227 -31.10 -11.51 8.62
CA THR A 227 -32.02 -11.01 7.56
C THR A 227 -32.35 -9.51 7.29
N LEU A 228 -32.19 -9.16 5.99
CA LEU A 228 -32.77 -8.03 5.20
C LEU A 228 -32.27 -6.61 5.54
N SER A 229 -31.79 -5.80 4.58
CA SER A 229 -32.29 -5.60 3.21
C SER A 229 -31.23 -5.74 2.09
N ARG A 230 -31.65 -6.21 0.91
CA ARG A 230 -30.84 -6.26 -0.32
C ARG A 230 -30.91 -4.93 -1.09
N LYS A 231 -29.85 -4.11 -1.00
CA LYS A 231 -29.30 -3.23 -2.05
C LYS A 231 -27.94 -2.71 -1.57
N SER A 232 -27.02 -2.41 -2.51
CA SER A 232 -25.60 -2.08 -2.28
C SER A 232 -24.79 -3.07 -1.41
N ALA A 233 -24.68 -4.32 -1.86
CA ALA A 233 -23.65 -5.24 -1.37
C ALA A 233 -22.33 -5.03 -2.13
N GLY A 234 -21.58 -3.99 -1.75
CA GLY A 234 -20.26 -3.69 -2.29
C GLY A 234 -19.41 -2.99 -1.23
N SER A 235 -18.22 -3.53 -0.96
CA SER A 235 -17.12 -2.87 -0.21
C SER A 235 -17.38 -2.46 1.25
N LEU A 236 -18.00 -3.32 2.07
CA LEU A 236 -18.01 -3.19 3.54
C LEU A 236 -16.89 -3.98 4.26
N ILE A 237 -15.78 -4.26 3.56
CA ILE A 237 -14.66 -5.08 4.09
C ILE A 237 -13.48 -4.22 4.59
N SER A 238 -13.36 -2.93 4.21
CA SER A 238 -12.10 -2.17 4.36
C SER A 238 -11.80 -1.53 5.74
N LEU A 239 -12.68 -1.64 6.75
CA LEU A 239 -12.49 -0.91 8.04
C LEU A 239 -12.25 -1.77 9.30
N TYR A 240 -12.49 -3.08 9.27
CA TYR A 240 -12.24 -3.96 10.44
C TYR A 240 -10.94 -4.77 10.33
N SER A 241 -10.28 -4.78 9.17
CA SER A 241 -9.05 -5.55 8.90
C SER A 241 -7.76 -4.90 9.39
N VAL A 242 -7.73 -3.57 9.56
CA VAL A 242 -6.52 -2.80 9.96
C VAL A 242 -6.30 -2.80 11.49
N LEU A 243 -7.38 -2.94 12.28
CA LEU A 243 -7.35 -2.71 13.74
C LEU A 243 -6.60 -3.77 14.56
N GLU A 244 -6.34 -4.99 14.04
CA GLU A 244 -5.54 -5.99 14.77
C GLU A 244 -4.01 -5.83 14.60
N ILE A 245 -3.53 -5.00 13.67
CA ILE A 245 -2.08 -4.69 13.55
C ILE A 245 -1.64 -3.74 14.68
N LEU A 246 -2.56 -2.99 15.30
CA LEU A 246 -2.29 -2.17 16.48
C LEU A 246 -1.88 -2.96 17.74
N ALA A 247 -2.04 -4.30 17.72
CA ALA A 247 -1.48 -5.19 18.76
C ALA A 247 0.05 -5.40 18.65
N LEU A 248 0.74 -4.75 17.72
CA LEU A 248 2.21 -4.65 17.66
C LEU A 248 2.79 -3.43 18.39
N LYS A 249 2.00 -2.71 19.20
CA LYS A 249 2.55 -1.77 20.18
C LYS A 249 3.03 -2.52 21.44
N LEU A 250 4.27 -2.21 21.84
CA LEU A 250 4.95 -2.55 23.10
C LEU A 250 5.59 -3.96 23.17
N LEU A 251 6.77 -4.10 22.56
CA LEU A 251 8.07 -4.23 23.26
C LEU A 251 9.25 -4.01 22.27
#